data_AF-A0A2K9BE48-F1
#
_entry.id   AF-A0A2K9BE48-F1
#
_cell.length_a   1.000
_cell.length_b   1.000
_cell.length_c   1.000
_cell.angle_alpha   90.00
_cell.angle_beta   90.00
_cell.angle_gamma   90.00
#
_symmetry.space_group_name_H-M   'P 1'
#
loop_
_entity.id
_entity.type
_entity.pdbx_description
1 polymer ?
#
loop_
_entity_poly.entity_id
_entity_poly.type
_entity_poly.pdbx_seq_one_letter_code
_entity_poly.pdbx_strand_id
1 'polypeptide(L)'
;MDDDWKARCDALEAGGYPPGRAAYDGNPIVRAMAAGMPLPARMLRRLADDPDANVRLALARRPDLDAGLADDLSWDAEPMVRAAIAGRGDLDERVRARLSDDMDPLVLDALGLHDRATLARRLHPIRTEPKKGGLWR
;
A
#
# COMPACT_ATOMS: atom_id res chain seq x y z
N MET A 1 7.36 -24.50 -12.93
CA MET A 1 5.93 -24.68 -12.62
C MET A 1 5.34 -23.30 -12.71
N ASP A 2 4.61 -23.02 -13.79
CA ASP A 2 3.89 -21.76 -13.93
C ASP A 2 2.77 -21.76 -12.90
N ASP A 3 3.02 -21.11 -11.76
CA ASP A 3 1.96 -20.80 -10.81
C ASP A 3 1.02 -19.81 -11.51
N ASP A 4 -0.13 -20.32 -11.99
CA ASP A 4 -1.12 -19.55 -12.73
C ASP A 4 -1.92 -18.66 -11.78
N TRP A 5 -1.23 -17.65 -11.24
CA TRP A 5 -1.79 -16.60 -10.42
C TRP A 5 -2.83 -15.78 -11.19
N LYS A 6 -2.68 -15.71 -12.53
CA LYS A 6 -3.58 -14.98 -13.40
C LYS A 6 -4.96 -15.63 -13.42
N ALA A 7 -5.04 -16.96 -13.58
CA ALA A 7 -6.31 -17.67 -13.48
C ALA A 7 -6.98 -17.48 -12.11
N ARG A 8 -6.21 -17.36 -11.02
CA ARG A 8 -6.78 -17.07 -9.69
C ARG A 8 -7.30 -15.63 -9.57
N CYS A 9 -6.65 -14.66 -10.19
CA CYS A 9 -7.15 -13.29 -10.31
C CYS A 9 -8.44 -13.24 -11.14
N ASP A 10 -8.46 -13.87 -12.31
CA ASP A 10 -9.65 -13.93 -13.17
C ASP A 10 -10.81 -14.62 -12.43
N ALA A 11 -10.53 -15.68 -11.66
CA ALA A 11 -11.52 -16.35 -10.83
C ALA A 11 -11.98 -15.52 -9.61
N LEU A 12 -11.13 -14.67 -9.02
CA LEU A 12 -11.53 -13.71 -7.99
C LEU A 12 -12.54 -12.70 -8.53
N GLU A 13 -12.25 -12.13 -9.70
CA GLU A 13 -13.13 -11.17 -10.38
C GLU A 13 -14.47 -11.80 -10.76
N ALA A 14 -14.45 -13.06 -11.21
CA ALA A 14 -15.64 -13.82 -11.54
C ALA A 14 -16.39 -14.38 -10.30
N GLY A 15 -15.87 -14.19 -9.09
CA GLY A 15 -16.43 -14.77 -7.85
C GLY A 15 -16.25 -16.29 -7.69
N GLY A 16 -15.46 -16.92 -8.56
CA GLY A 16 -15.12 -18.34 -8.52
C GLY A 16 -13.96 -18.70 -7.58
N TYR A 17 -13.26 -17.72 -7.01
CA TYR A 17 -12.21 -17.93 -6.02
C TYR A 17 -12.48 -17.12 -4.73
N PRO A 18 -12.48 -17.75 -3.54
CA PRO A 18 -12.86 -17.06 -2.31
C PRO A 18 -11.79 -16.04 -1.87
N PRO A 19 -12.13 -14.77 -1.62
CA PRO A 19 -11.18 -13.74 -1.21
C PRO A 19 -10.42 -14.11 0.08
N GLY A 20 -11.09 -14.81 1.00
CA GLY A 20 -10.47 -15.28 2.24
C GLY A 20 -9.34 -16.29 2.03
N ARG A 21 -9.35 -17.05 0.92
CA ARG A 21 -8.22 -17.92 0.53
C ARG A 21 -7.14 -17.12 -0.19
N ALA A 22 -7.56 -16.19 -1.07
CA ALA A 22 -6.66 -15.30 -1.78
C ALA A 22 -5.80 -14.42 -0.84
N ALA A 23 -6.33 -14.02 0.33
CA ALA A 23 -5.58 -13.29 1.35
C ALA A 23 -4.37 -14.06 1.93
N TYR A 24 -4.26 -15.37 1.67
CA TYR A 24 -3.14 -16.22 2.10
C TYR A 24 -2.37 -16.82 0.90
N ASP A 25 -2.66 -16.37 -0.32
CA ASP A 25 -2.05 -16.91 -1.53
C ASP A 25 -0.53 -16.69 -1.53
N GLY A 26 0.22 -17.62 -2.11
CA GLY A 26 1.67 -17.48 -2.23
C GLY A 26 2.06 -16.31 -3.14
N ASN A 27 1.20 -15.96 -4.10
CA ASN A 27 1.46 -14.88 -5.03
C ASN A 27 0.97 -13.53 -4.46
N PRO A 28 1.83 -12.49 -4.37
CA PRO A 28 1.46 -11.19 -3.83
C PRO A 28 0.39 -10.48 -4.67
N ILE A 29 0.28 -10.73 -5.97
CA ILE A 29 -0.74 -10.11 -6.82
C ILE A 29 -2.14 -10.62 -6.42
N VAL A 30 -2.27 -11.91 -6.15
CA VAL A 30 -3.52 -12.52 -5.69
C VAL A 30 -3.90 -11.96 -4.30
N ARG A 31 -2.93 -11.78 -3.40
CA ARG A 31 -3.15 -11.14 -2.09
C ARG A 31 -3.54 -9.67 -2.21
N ALA A 32 -2.91 -8.91 -3.11
CA ALA A 32 -3.21 -7.51 -3.33
C ALA A 32 -4.62 -7.32 -3.90
N MET A 33 -5.05 -8.21 -4.81
CA MET A 33 -6.44 -8.23 -5.29
C MET A 33 -7.42 -8.53 -4.14
N ALA A 34 -7.11 -9.50 -3.28
CA ALA A 34 -7.92 -9.82 -2.11
C ALA A 34 -8.01 -8.64 -1.11
N ALA A 35 -6.94 -7.85 -0.95
CA ALA A 35 -6.92 -6.68 -0.09
C ALA A 35 -7.97 -5.62 -0.49
N GLY A 36 -8.41 -5.59 -1.76
CA GLY A 36 -9.50 -4.72 -2.24
C GLY A 36 -10.91 -5.27 -2.00
N MET A 37 -11.06 -6.49 -1.49
CA MET A 37 -12.34 -7.20 -1.39
C MET A 37 -12.90 -7.24 0.03
N PRO A 38 -14.20 -7.51 0.23
CA PRO A 38 -14.77 -7.69 1.56
C PRO A 38 -14.09 -8.85 2.32
N LEU A 39 -13.39 -8.53 3.41
CA LEU A 39 -12.66 -9.49 4.22
C LEU A 39 -12.89 -9.23 5.71
N PRO A 40 -12.85 -10.28 6.56
CA PRO A 40 -12.85 -10.10 8.01
C PRO A 40 -11.67 -9.27 8.49
N ALA A 41 -11.86 -8.45 9.53
CA ALA A 41 -10.84 -7.57 10.09
C ALA A 41 -9.51 -8.28 10.43
N ARG A 42 -9.56 -9.55 10.87
CA ARG A 42 -8.34 -10.36 11.12
C ARG A 42 -7.48 -10.58 9.88
N MET A 43 -8.10 -10.67 8.70
CA MET A 43 -7.39 -10.86 7.43
C MET A 43 -6.84 -9.52 6.92
N LEU A 44 -7.58 -8.43 7.09
CA LEU A 44 -7.09 -7.08 6.77
C LEU A 44 -5.86 -6.72 7.60
N ARG A 45 -5.87 -6.98 8.92
CA ARG A 45 -4.68 -6.81 9.77
C ARG A 45 -3.47 -7.60 9.28
N ARG A 46 -3.67 -8.87 8.91
CA ARG A 46 -2.59 -9.67 8.29
C ARG A 46 -2.05 -9.02 7.01
N LEU A 47 -2.93 -8.51 6.15
CA LEU A 47 -2.52 -7.87 4.89
C LEU A 47 -1.84 -6.51 5.13
N ALA A 48 -2.10 -5.86 6.27
CA ALA A 48 -1.36 -4.67 6.69
C ALA A 48 0.09 -4.99 7.07
N ASP A 49 0.34 -6.20 7.56
CA ASP A 49 1.68 -6.72 7.86
C ASP A 49 2.29 -7.51 6.68
N ASP A 50 1.70 -7.47 5.48
CA ASP A 50 2.18 -8.25 4.34
C ASP A 50 3.62 -7.85 3.97
N PRO A 51 4.53 -8.79 3.69
CA PRO A 51 5.89 -8.44 3.28
C PRO A 51 5.95 -7.65 1.97
N ASP A 52 4.96 -7.79 1.09
CA ASP A 52 4.91 -7.08 -0.19
C ASP A 52 4.21 -5.73 -0.04
N ALA A 53 4.94 -4.64 -0.35
CA ALA A 53 4.42 -3.29 -0.24
C ALA A 53 3.23 -3.00 -1.17
N ASN A 54 3.07 -3.73 -2.29
CA ASN A 54 1.91 -3.58 -3.17
C ASN A 54 0.64 -4.12 -2.53
N VAL A 55 0.74 -5.17 -1.69
CA VAL A 55 -0.39 -5.69 -0.92
C VAL A 55 -0.82 -4.65 0.12
N ARG A 56 0.13 -4.09 0.87
CA ARG A 56 -0.13 -3.02 1.86
C ARG A 56 -0.67 -1.76 1.20
N LEU A 57 -0.17 -1.39 0.02
CA LEU A 57 -0.67 -0.28 -0.78
C LEU A 57 -2.11 -0.51 -1.25
N ALA A 58 -2.44 -1.71 -1.72
CA ALA A 58 -3.81 -2.06 -2.10
C ALA A 58 -4.77 -1.93 -0.90
N LEU A 59 -4.33 -2.36 0.29
CA LEU A 59 -5.08 -2.18 1.52
C LEU A 59 -5.24 -0.69 1.89
N ALA A 60 -4.17 0.11 1.81
CA ALA A 60 -4.18 1.55 2.14
C ALA A 60 -5.17 2.35 1.27
N ARG A 61 -5.37 1.93 0.02
CA ARG A 61 -6.27 2.56 -0.95
C ARG A 61 -7.75 2.24 -0.74
N ARG A 62 -8.09 1.37 0.21
CA ARG A 62 -9.49 1.05 0.49
C ARG A 62 -10.25 2.27 0.99
N PRO A 63 -11.41 2.61 0.42
CA PRO A 63 -12.22 3.72 0.93
C PRO A 63 -12.77 3.44 2.34
N ASP A 64 -13.01 2.16 2.66
CA ASP A 64 -13.57 1.69 3.94
C ASP A 64 -12.50 1.19 4.93
N LEU A 65 -11.24 1.59 4.75
CA LEU A 65 -10.17 1.20 5.67
C LEU A 65 -10.47 1.71 7.09
N ASP A 66 -10.38 0.82 8.07
CA ASP A 66 -10.54 1.17 9.48
C ASP A 66 -9.46 2.16 9.96
N ALA A 67 -9.83 3.07 10.86
CA ALA A 67 -8.94 4.11 11.37
C ALA A 67 -7.68 3.55 12.06
N GLY A 68 -7.79 2.40 12.76
CA GLY A 68 -6.63 1.75 13.37
C GLY A 68 -5.63 1.26 12.33
N LEU A 69 -6.13 0.66 11.24
CA LEU A 69 -5.27 0.23 10.13
C LEU A 69 -4.66 1.42 9.37
N ALA A 70 -5.39 2.53 9.25
CA ALA A 70 -4.84 3.76 8.66
C ALA A 70 -3.71 4.35 9.53
N ASP A 71 -3.87 4.33 10.86
CA ASP A 71 -2.82 4.74 11.81
C ASP A 71 -1.58 3.84 11.72
N ASP A 72 -1.77 2.53 11.65
CA ASP A 72 -0.67 1.56 11.47
C ASP A 72 0.07 1.80 10.14
N LEU A 73 -0.66 1.88 9.02
CA LEU A 73 -0.08 2.05 7.68
C LEU A 73 0.53 3.44 7.43
N SER A 74 0.26 4.43 8.26
CA SER A 74 0.95 5.73 8.17
C SER A 74 2.36 5.69 8.78
N TRP A 75 2.74 4.59 9.44
CA TRP A 75 4.13 4.29 9.81
C TRP A 75 4.84 3.37 8.82
N ASP A 76 4.22 3.01 7.69
CA ASP A 76 4.78 2.06 6.74
C ASP A 76 6.16 2.51 6.23
N ALA A 77 7.07 1.55 6.04
CA ALA A 77 8.40 1.86 5.51
C ALA A 77 8.35 2.41 4.08
N GLU A 78 7.36 1.98 3.29
CA GLU A 78 7.22 2.37 1.88
C GLU A 78 6.48 3.72 1.75
N PRO A 79 7.12 4.77 1.19
CA PRO A 79 6.48 6.07 1.05
C PRO A 79 5.19 6.06 0.22
N MET A 80 5.08 5.17 -0.77
CA MET A 80 3.83 5.05 -1.54
C MET A 80 2.64 4.60 -0.68
N VAL A 81 2.87 3.76 0.33
CA VAL A 81 1.83 3.32 1.26
C VAL A 81 1.43 4.48 2.17
N ARG A 82 2.41 5.18 2.75
CA ARG A 82 2.16 6.37 3.59
C ARG A 82 1.45 7.48 2.80
N ALA A 83 1.81 7.68 1.52
CA ALA A 83 1.16 8.65 0.64
C ALA A 83 -0.30 8.29 0.34
N ALA A 84 -0.61 6.99 0.18
CA ALA A 84 -1.99 6.54 0.03
C ALA A 84 -2.83 6.85 1.28
N ILE A 85 -2.25 6.73 2.48
CA ILE A 85 -2.90 7.16 3.72
C ILE A 85 -3.04 8.68 3.77
N ALA A 86 -1.98 9.44 3.50
CA ALA A 86 -1.98 10.91 3.47
C ALA A 86 -3.07 11.51 2.57
N GLY A 87 -3.34 10.89 1.42
CA GLY A 87 -4.37 11.33 0.48
C GLY A 87 -5.80 11.10 0.93
N ARG A 88 -6.03 10.47 2.10
CA ARG A 88 -7.37 10.25 2.62
C ARG A 88 -7.97 11.53 3.21
N GLY A 89 -9.25 11.75 2.93
CA GLY A 89 -10.01 12.90 3.45
C GLY A 89 -10.54 12.72 4.87
N ASP A 90 -10.45 11.51 5.43
CA ASP A 90 -11.01 11.11 6.73
C ASP A 90 -9.95 10.88 7.81
N LEU A 91 -8.71 11.33 7.58
CA LEU A 91 -7.63 11.19 8.55
C LEU A 91 -7.90 11.97 9.83
N ASP A 92 -7.61 11.33 10.97
CA ASP A 92 -7.55 12.04 12.24
C ASP A 92 -6.38 13.05 12.26
N GLU A 93 -6.51 14.09 13.09
CA GLU A 93 -5.53 15.18 13.18
C GLU A 93 -4.15 14.70 13.63
N ARG A 94 -4.08 13.66 14.47
CA ARG A 94 -2.81 13.12 14.99
C ARG A 94 -2.04 12.42 13.87
N VAL A 95 -2.71 11.61 13.06
CA VAL A 95 -2.15 10.94 11.88
C VAL A 95 -1.71 11.99 10.86
N ARG A 96 -2.54 13.01 10.62
CA ARG A 96 -2.22 14.11 9.71
C ARG A 96 -0.99 14.90 10.16
N ALA A 97 -0.92 15.28 11.43
CA ALA A 97 0.22 15.98 12.00
C ALA A 97 1.51 15.18 11.87
N ARG A 98 1.47 13.87 12.17
CA ARG A 98 2.62 12.98 11.98
C ARG A 98 3.09 12.91 10.53
N LEU A 99 2.18 12.70 9.58
CA LEU A 99 2.53 12.64 8.16
C LEU A 99 3.02 13.99 7.63
N SER A 100 2.67 15.11 8.29
CA SER A 100 3.19 16.43 7.92
C SER A 100 4.68 16.59 8.22
N ASP A 101 5.23 15.76 9.10
CA ASP A 101 6.67 15.68 9.41
C ASP A 101 7.41 14.64 8.55
N ASP A 102 6.71 13.99 7.62
CA ASP A 102 7.34 13.09 6.65
C ASP A 102 8.33 13.86 5.77
N MET A 103 9.41 13.19 5.39
CA MET A 103 10.44 13.76 4.51
C MET A 103 10.23 13.37 3.05
N ASP A 104 9.33 12.43 2.76
CA ASP A 104 9.06 12.00 1.40
C ASP A 104 8.11 12.97 0.69
N PRO A 105 8.51 13.51 -0.48
CA PRO A 105 7.69 14.47 -1.21
C PRO A 105 6.36 13.89 -1.69
N LEU A 106 6.23 12.57 -1.89
CA LEU A 106 4.96 11.94 -2.28
C LEU A 106 3.94 12.04 -1.14
N VAL A 107 4.39 11.84 0.10
CA VAL A 107 3.52 11.93 1.28
C VAL A 107 3.07 13.37 1.50
N LEU A 108 4.01 14.32 1.40
CA LEU A 108 3.73 15.74 1.56
C LEU A 108 2.77 16.26 0.47
N ASP A 109 2.95 15.86 -0.79
CA ASP A 109 2.02 16.23 -1.86
C ASP A 109 0.63 15.63 -1.66
N ALA A 110 0.55 14.37 -1.21
CA ALA A 110 -0.73 13.73 -0.91
C ALA A 110 -1.48 14.42 0.25
N LEU A 111 -0.76 15.02 1.20
CA LEU A 111 -1.34 15.88 2.24
C LEU A 111 -1.77 17.28 1.75
N GLY A 112 -1.38 17.67 0.53
CA GLY A 112 -1.58 19.03 0.00
C GLY A 112 -0.47 20.03 0.39
N LEU A 113 0.65 19.57 0.95
CA LEU A 113 1.78 20.40 1.39
C LEU A 113 2.80 20.63 0.27
N HIS A 114 2.35 21.16 -0.87
CA HIS A 114 3.13 21.25 -2.12
C HIS A 114 4.44 22.04 -2.00
N ASP A 115 4.46 23.11 -1.22
CA ASP A 115 5.68 23.89 -0.98
C ASP A 115 6.72 23.08 -0.22
N ARG A 116 6.30 22.33 0.82
CA ARG A 116 7.18 21.42 1.56
C ARG A 116 7.65 20.26 0.70
N ALA A 117 6.77 19.67 -0.11
CA ALA A 117 7.14 18.61 -1.06
C ALA A 117 8.19 19.12 -2.08
N THR A 118 8.02 20.34 -2.58
CA THR A 118 8.98 20.99 -3.48
C THR A 118 10.34 21.21 -2.81
N LEU A 119 10.36 21.64 -1.54
CA LEU A 119 11.60 21.78 -0.77
C LEU A 119 12.27 20.42 -0.52
N ALA A 120 11.50 19.40 -0.12
CA ALA A 120 12.01 18.05 0.12
C ALA A 120 12.71 17.45 -1.12
N ARG A 121 12.12 17.61 -2.31
CA ARG A 121 12.73 17.21 -3.59
C ARG A 121 14.09 17.85 -3.86
N ARG A 122 14.27 19.11 -3.42
CA ARG A 122 15.54 19.84 -3.61
C ARG A 122 16.61 19.39 -2.62
N LEU A 123 16.22 19.11 -1.38
CA LEU A 123 17.12 18.75 -0.30
C LEU A 123 17.59 17.28 -0.37
N HIS A 124 16.73 16.40 -0.88
CA HIS A 124 17.00 14.97 -1.01
C HIS A 124 16.74 14.53 -2.45
N PRO A 125 17.67 14.80 -3.39
CA PRO A 125 17.52 14.31 -4.75
C PRO A 125 17.38 12.79 -4.70
N ILE A 126 16.38 12.27 -5.42
CA ILE A 126 16.03 10.85 -5.50
C ILE A 126 17.32 10.03 -5.56
N ARG A 127 17.58 9.27 -4.50
CA ARG A 127 18.65 8.26 -4.50
C ARG A 127 18.19 7.16 -5.46
N THR A 128 18.57 7.29 -6.72
CA THR A 128 18.44 6.20 -7.68
C THR A 128 19.42 5.12 -7.24
N GLU A 129 18.96 4.17 -6.42
CA GLU A 129 19.69 2.92 -6.33
C GLU A 129 19.66 2.30 -7.73
N PRO A 130 20.82 1.98 -8.33
CA PRO A 130 20.81 1.17 -9.53
C PRO A 130 20.13 -0.15 -9.15
N LYS A 131 19.10 -0.56 -9.93
CA LYS A 131 18.58 -1.92 -9.85
C LYS A 131 19.79 -2.85 -9.95
N LYS A 132 20.18 -3.50 -8.84
CA LYS A 132 21.21 -4.54 -8.87
C LYS A 132 20.77 -5.56 -9.92
N GLY A 133 21.64 -5.76 -10.90
CA GLY A 133 21.37 -6.49 -12.11
C GLY A 133 20.81 -7.89 -11.85
N GLY A 134 19.83 -8.25 -12.67
CA GLY A 134 19.44 -9.62 -12.95
C GLY A 134 18.98 -9.63 -14.39
N LEU A 135 19.90 -9.98 -15.29
CA LEU A 135 19.57 -10.32 -16.67
C LEU A 135 18.58 -11.49 -16.64
N TRP A 136 17.43 -11.34 -17.29
CA TRP A 136 16.65 -12.49 -17.73
C TRP A 136 16.91 -12.65 -19.22
N ARG A 137 17.79 -13.62 -19.55
CA ARG A 137 17.76 -14.33 -20.83
C ARG A 137 16.73 -15.43 -20.74
#